data_AF-A0A2H6B7X4-F1
#
_entry.id   AF-A0A2H6B7X4-F1
#
_cell.length_a   1.000
_cell.length_b   1.000
_cell.length_c   1.000
_cell.angle_alpha   90.00
_cell.angle_beta   90.00
_cell.angle_gamma   90.00
#
_symmetry.space_group_name_H-M   'P 1'
#
loop_
_entity.id
_entity.type
_entity.pdbx_description
1 polymer ?
#
loop_
_entity_poly.entity_id
_entity_poly.type
_entity_poly.pdbx_seq_one_letter_code
_entity_poly.pdbx_strand_id
1 'polypeptide(L)'
;MQLDGTRGDHVPRDLGTGSLTRDAALCIALVATALPFARNAREEVDRWLRVLRLNGHAGRALQGLGVGELRLRANEDAAVTALPGLGTRAVDLVVERSLAHAAARGSSCADTGDVLAALLSTYGEEMEKALAAHGATVAEVERRLARPLVARG
;
A
#
# COMPACT_ATOMS: atom_id res chain seq x y z
N MET A 1 -33.91 -3.82 42.17
CA MET A 1 -32.70 -2.98 42.29
C MET A 1 -31.93 -3.16 41.00
N GLN A 2 -32.09 -2.22 40.09
CA GLN A 2 -31.59 -2.24 38.73
C GLN A 2 -30.37 -1.33 38.70
N LEU A 3 -29.21 -1.84 38.25
CA LEU A 3 -28.09 -1.03 37.84
C LEU A 3 -27.66 -1.50 36.46
N ASP A 4 -28.22 -0.76 35.51
CA ASP A 4 -27.77 -0.58 34.15
C ASP A 4 -26.35 -0.01 34.17
N GLY A 5 -25.43 -0.69 33.48
CA GLY A 5 -24.00 -0.38 33.46
C GLY A 5 -23.49 -0.41 32.03
N THR A 6 -24.16 0.36 31.18
CA THR A 6 -23.62 1.08 30.02
C THR A 6 -22.40 0.43 29.35
N ARG A 7 -22.71 -0.29 28.25
CA ARG A 7 -22.01 -0.24 26.97
C ARG A 7 -20.89 0.81 26.97
N GLY A 8 -19.65 0.33 27.00
CA GLY A 8 -18.48 1.14 26.68
C GLY A 8 -18.73 1.82 25.33
N ASP A 9 -18.72 3.15 25.39
CA ASP A 9 -19.14 4.03 24.32
C ASP A 9 -18.51 3.64 22.98
N HIS A 10 -19.40 3.51 22.00
CA HIS A 10 -19.06 3.68 20.60
C HIS A 10 -18.30 5.00 20.48
N VAL A 11 -17.01 4.94 20.15
CA VAL A 11 -16.35 6.11 19.57
C VAL A 11 -16.94 6.29 18.18
N PRO A 12 -17.78 7.30 17.92
CA PRO A 12 -18.17 7.60 16.56
C PRO A 12 -17.01 8.40 15.97
N ARG A 13 -16.08 7.73 15.28
CA ARG A 13 -15.31 8.42 14.25
C ARG A 13 -16.10 8.34 12.96
N ASP A 14 -17.16 9.13 12.90
CA ASP A 14 -17.71 9.55 11.62
C ASP A 14 -17.53 11.06 11.49
N LEU A 15 -16.41 11.40 10.86
CA LEU A 15 -16.18 12.69 10.22
C LEU A 15 -15.87 12.41 8.74
N GLY A 16 -16.68 11.63 8.02
CA GLY A 16 -16.63 11.58 6.55
C GLY A 16 -15.27 11.26 5.90
N THR A 17 -14.32 10.70 6.64
CA THR A 17 -12.99 10.29 6.18
C THR A 17 -12.89 8.80 6.36
N GLY A 18 -12.72 8.05 5.27
CA GLY A 18 -12.64 6.59 5.32
C GLY A 18 -11.61 6.08 6.34
N SER A 19 -11.86 4.89 6.87
CA SER A 19 -10.98 4.23 7.85
C SER A 19 -9.97 3.33 7.16
N LEU A 20 -8.87 2.97 7.82
CA LEU A 20 -7.96 1.92 7.37
C LEU A 20 -8.22 0.64 8.15
N THR A 21 -8.10 -0.52 7.51
CA THR A 21 -8.00 -1.79 8.25
C THR A 21 -6.75 -1.80 9.10
N ARG A 22 -6.70 -2.67 10.12
CA ARG A 22 -5.55 -2.78 11.03
C ARG A 22 -4.24 -3.06 10.27
N ASP A 23 -4.28 -3.96 9.29
CA ASP A 23 -3.11 -4.32 8.49
C ASP A 23 -2.68 -3.16 7.58
N ALA A 24 -3.63 -2.45 6.98
CA ALA A 24 -3.32 -1.27 6.18
C ALA A 24 -2.70 -0.15 7.04
N ALA A 25 -3.28 0.14 8.21
CA ALA A 25 -2.73 1.13 9.14
C ALA A 25 -1.32 0.74 9.63
N LEU A 26 -1.07 -0.55 9.89
CA LEU A 26 0.26 -1.04 10.25
C LEU A 26 1.26 -0.83 9.12
N CYS A 27 0.87 -1.09 7.86
CA CYS A 27 1.73 -0.82 6.71
C CYS A 27 2.11 0.66 6.62
N ILE A 28 1.12 1.55 6.73
CA ILE A 28 1.33 3.00 6.70
C ILE A 28 2.32 3.42 7.79
N ALA A 29 2.11 2.96 9.03
CA ALA A 29 2.97 3.30 10.16
C ALA A 29 4.42 2.83 9.97
N LEU A 30 4.62 1.59 9.51
CA LEU A 30 5.96 1.05 9.26
C LEU A 30 6.69 1.80 8.14
N VAL A 31 6.01 2.05 7.02
CA VAL A 31 6.63 2.74 5.89
C VAL A 31 6.94 4.20 6.19
N ALA A 32 6.10 4.88 6.97
CA ALA A 32 6.36 6.25 7.42
C ALA A 32 7.71 6.39 8.17
N THR A 33 8.14 5.34 8.89
CA THR A 33 9.47 5.33 9.55
C THR A 33 10.63 5.03 8.60
N ALA A 34 10.37 4.40 7.46
CA ALA A 34 11.40 3.93 6.54
C ALA A 34 11.65 4.92 5.38
N LEU A 35 10.62 5.64 4.91
CA LEU A 35 10.70 6.55 3.77
C LEU A 35 11.71 7.70 3.92
N PRO A 36 11.95 8.30 5.11
CA PRO A 36 12.94 9.37 5.25
C PRO A 36 14.37 8.98 4.84
N PHE A 37 14.65 7.67 4.77
CA PHE A 37 15.95 7.14 4.35
C PHE A 37 16.02 6.81 2.85
N ALA A 38 14.93 6.99 2.11
CA ALA A 38 14.89 6.74 0.68
C ALA A 38 15.52 7.88 -0.10
N ARG A 39 16.37 7.54 -1.06
CA ARG A 39 17.09 8.53 -1.88
C ARG A 39 16.36 8.88 -3.18
N ASN A 40 15.43 8.04 -3.62
CA ASN A 40 14.70 8.18 -4.88
C ASN A 40 13.40 7.36 -4.85
N ALA A 41 12.53 7.57 -5.85
CA ALA A 41 11.22 6.92 -5.95
C ALA A 41 11.29 5.39 -5.94
N ARG A 42 12.31 4.81 -6.59
CA ARG A 42 12.53 3.37 -6.60
C ARG A 42 12.77 2.82 -5.19
N GLU A 43 13.65 3.46 -4.43
CA GLU A 43 13.90 3.04 -3.06
C GLU A 43 12.68 3.25 -2.14
N GLU A 44 11.78 4.20 -2.44
CA GLU A 44 10.50 4.33 -1.75
C GLU A 44 9.59 3.16 -2.06
N VAL A 45 9.44 2.81 -3.34
CA VAL A 45 8.67 1.66 -3.82
C VAL A 45 9.16 0.36 -3.18
N ASP A 46 10.47 0.14 -3.12
CA ASP A 46 11.05 -1.06 -2.49
C ASP A 46 10.66 -1.17 -1.00
N ARG A 47 10.64 -0.04 -0.28
CA ARG A 47 10.21 0.01 1.13
C ARG A 47 8.72 -0.28 1.27
N TRP A 48 7.89 0.30 0.40
CA TRP A 48 6.45 0.03 0.36
C TRP A 48 6.16 -1.45 0.11
N LEU A 49 6.78 -2.03 -0.93
CA LEU A 49 6.62 -3.44 -1.29
C LEU A 49 7.07 -4.36 -0.16
N ARG A 50 8.22 -4.08 0.47
CA ARG A 50 8.72 -4.87 1.61
C ARG A 50 7.70 -4.94 2.74
N VAL A 51 7.08 -3.81 3.10
CA VAL A 51 6.10 -3.78 4.19
C VAL A 51 4.77 -4.41 3.77
N LEU A 52 4.23 -4.07 2.60
CA LEU A 52 2.96 -4.62 2.12
C LEU A 52 2.99 -6.14 1.97
N ARG A 53 4.11 -6.69 1.52
CA ARG A 53 4.28 -8.13 1.39
C ARG A 53 3.99 -8.88 2.69
N LEU A 54 4.33 -8.31 3.84
CA LEU A 54 4.24 -8.98 5.13
C LEU A 54 2.86 -8.88 5.78
N ASN A 55 1.93 -8.11 5.20
CA ASN A 55 0.72 -7.70 5.89
C ASN A 55 -0.54 -7.85 5.02
N GLY A 56 -1.60 -8.39 5.61
CA GLY A 56 -2.93 -8.45 5.02
C GLY A 56 -3.07 -9.28 3.74
N HIS A 57 -4.17 -9.03 3.03
CA HIS A 57 -4.55 -9.77 1.83
C HIS A 57 -3.60 -9.52 0.66
N ALA A 58 -3.13 -8.27 0.50
CA ALA A 58 -2.13 -7.93 -0.51
C ALA A 58 -0.82 -8.68 -0.29
N GLY A 59 -0.37 -8.79 0.96
CA GLY A 59 0.82 -9.55 1.29
C GLY A 59 0.74 -11.02 0.87
N ARG A 60 -0.40 -11.67 1.14
CA ARG A 60 -0.64 -13.07 0.71
C ARG A 60 -0.64 -13.23 -0.80
N ALA A 61 -1.23 -12.27 -1.53
CA ALA A 61 -1.23 -12.29 -2.99
C ALA A 61 0.17 -12.14 -3.57
N LEU A 62 0.95 -11.17 -3.08
CA LEU A 62 2.33 -10.91 -3.51
C LEU A 62 3.25 -12.11 -3.23
N GLN A 63 3.18 -12.68 -2.02
CA GLN A 63 3.96 -13.87 -1.68
C GLN A 63 3.62 -15.07 -2.56
N GLY A 64 2.33 -15.26 -2.88
CA GLY A 64 1.87 -16.32 -3.77
C GLY A 64 2.35 -16.19 -5.22
N LEU A 65 2.82 -15.01 -5.63
CA LEU A 65 3.40 -14.75 -6.95
C LEU A 65 4.94 -14.81 -6.96
N GLY A 66 5.57 -15.20 -5.85
CA GLY A 66 7.03 -15.24 -5.77
C GLY A 66 7.66 -13.84 -5.62
N VAL A 67 6.87 -12.81 -5.29
CA VAL A 67 7.36 -11.49 -4.84
C VAL A 67 7.93 -11.65 -3.43
N GLY A 68 8.99 -12.46 -3.33
CA GLY A 68 9.79 -12.78 -2.14
C GLY A 68 10.98 -11.85 -2.01
N GLU A 69 11.88 -12.10 -1.04
CA GLU A 69 13.06 -11.25 -0.80
C GLU A 69 14.00 -11.38 -1.99
N LEU A 70 13.74 -10.62 -3.05
CA LEU A 70 14.77 -10.36 -4.02
C LEU A 70 15.81 -9.54 -3.25
N ARG A 71 16.97 -10.16 -3.10
CA ARG A 71 18.19 -9.56 -2.54
C ARG A 71 18.23 -8.10 -2.98
N LEU A 72 18.47 -7.21 -2.02
CA LEU A 72 19.03 -5.88 -2.25
C LEU A 72 20.34 -6.03 -3.02
N ARG A 73 20.30 -6.42 -4.30
CA ARG A 73 21.34 -6.05 -5.23
C ARG A 73 21.03 -4.60 -5.50
N ALA A 74 21.71 -3.74 -4.76
CA ALA A 74 21.89 -2.37 -5.17
C ALA A 74 22.33 -2.45 -6.63
N ASN A 75 21.39 -2.23 -7.54
CA ASN A 75 21.74 -2.01 -8.93
C ASN A 75 22.28 -0.58 -8.89
N GLU A 76 23.55 -0.44 -8.49
CA GLU A 76 24.23 0.85 -8.38
C GLU A 76 24.15 1.61 -9.72
N ASP A 77 24.07 0.86 -10.83
CA ASP A 77 23.86 1.38 -12.18
C ASP A 77 22.48 2.02 -12.42
N ALA A 78 21.45 1.68 -11.63
CA ALA A 78 20.11 2.25 -11.79
C ALA A 78 19.89 3.56 -11.02
N ALA A 79 20.86 3.98 -10.18
CA ALA A 79 20.76 5.24 -9.45
C ALA A 79 20.87 6.47 -10.37
N VAL A 80 21.46 6.31 -11.56
CA VAL A 80 21.73 7.41 -12.50
C VAL A 80 20.47 7.91 -13.21
N THR A 81 19.42 7.10 -13.31
CA THR A 81 18.15 7.42 -14.00
C THR A 81 16.92 7.40 -13.09
N ALA A 82 17.10 7.24 -11.77
CA ALA A 82 15.98 7.13 -10.85
C ALA A 82 15.28 8.50 -10.64
N LEU A 83 13.95 8.51 -10.74
CA LEU A 83 13.14 9.70 -10.47
C LEU A 83 13.29 10.15 -9.00
N PRO A 84 13.20 11.47 -8.73
CA PRO A 84 13.14 11.97 -7.37
C PRO A 84 11.98 11.31 -6.60
N GLY A 85 12.24 10.95 -5.34
CA GLY A 85 11.22 10.42 -4.44
C GLY A 85 10.20 11.48 -4.04
N LEU A 86 9.05 11.04 -3.54
CA LEU A 86 8.00 11.92 -2.99
C LEU A 86 8.29 12.34 -1.55
N GLY A 87 9.22 11.66 -0.87
CA GLY A 87 9.64 11.91 0.50
C GLY A 87 8.50 11.74 1.50
N THR A 88 8.43 12.63 2.48
CA THR A 88 7.42 12.58 3.55
C THR A 88 5.98 12.72 3.04
N ARG A 89 5.77 13.36 1.87
CA ARG A 89 4.44 13.51 1.24
C ARG A 89 3.88 12.20 0.70
N ALA A 90 4.73 11.20 0.46
CA ALA A 90 4.30 9.91 -0.08
C ALA A 90 3.24 9.25 0.80
N VAL A 91 3.40 9.33 2.12
CA VAL A 91 2.50 8.69 3.08
C VAL A 91 1.10 9.27 2.99
N ASP A 92 0.98 10.59 3.09
CA ASP A 92 -0.32 11.28 3.06
C ASP A 92 -1.04 11.02 1.73
N LEU A 93 -0.32 11.09 0.61
CA LEU A 93 -0.86 10.86 -0.72
C LEU A 93 -1.34 9.42 -0.92
N VAL A 94 -0.58 8.44 -0.42
CA VAL A 94 -0.96 7.03 -0.48
C VAL A 94 -2.17 6.77 0.41
N VAL A 95 -2.26 7.36 1.60
CA VAL A 95 -3.43 7.25 2.47
C VAL A 95 -4.67 7.82 1.78
N GLU A 96 -4.61 9.04 1.29
CA GLU A 96 -5.72 9.69 0.58
C GLU A 96 -6.22 8.84 -0.59
N ARG A 97 -5.30 8.37 -1.44
CA ARG A 97 -5.64 7.53 -2.59
C ARG A 97 -6.19 6.16 -2.19
N SER A 98 -5.69 5.57 -1.11
CA SER A 98 -6.22 4.29 -0.60
C SER A 98 -7.68 4.44 -0.19
N LEU A 99 -8.02 5.56 0.47
CA LEU A 99 -9.39 5.87 0.84
C LEU A 99 -10.27 6.11 -0.38
N ALA A 100 -9.75 6.80 -1.40
CA ALA A 100 -10.45 6.99 -2.67
C ALA A 100 -10.72 5.65 -3.39
N HIS A 101 -9.76 4.73 -3.41
CA HIS A 101 -9.94 3.39 -3.96
C HIS A 101 -10.97 2.57 -3.18
N ALA A 102 -10.96 2.64 -1.85
CA ALA A 102 -11.96 2.00 -1.02
C ALA A 102 -13.37 2.55 -1.30
N ALA A 103 -13.51 3.86 -1.40
CA ALA A 103 -14.78 4.51 -1.74
C ALA A 103 -15.27 4.10 -3.13
N ALA A 104 -14.38 4.03 -4.13
CA ALA A 104 -14.71 3.62 -5.49
C ALA A 104 -15.24 2.18 -5.59
N ARG A 105 -14.81 1.27 -4.69
CA ARG A 105 -15.37 -0.09 -4.56
C ARG A 105 -16.58 -0.18 -3.62
N GLY A 106 -17.12 0.95 -3.17
CA GLY A 106 -18.29 1.02 -2.29
C GLY A 106 -18.01 0.72 -0.82
N SER A 107 -16.79 0.94 -0.35
CA SER A 107 -16.40 0.65 1.03
C SER A 107 -15.87 1.88 1.76
N SER A 108 -16.24 2.01 3.03
CA SER A 108 -15.76 3.07 3.92
C SER A 108 -14.44 2.74 4.63
N CYS A 109 -13.85 1.57 4.36
CA CYS A 109 -12.64 1.09 5.03
C CYS A 109 -11.64 0.56 4.02
N ALA A 110 -10.49 1.21 3.87
CA ALA A 110 -9.44 0.81 2.95
C ALA A 110 -8.56 -0.31 3.51
N ASP A 111 -8.33 -1.33 2.68
CA ASP A 111 -7.50 -2.48 3.01
C ASP A 111 -6.12 -2.42 2.32
N THR A 112 -5.27 -3.43 2.57
CA THR A 112 -3.92 -3.48 2.00
C THR A 112 -3.89 -3.54 0.46
N GLY A 113 -4.96 -4.01 -0.19
CA GLY A 113 -5.03 -3.96 -1.64
C GLY A 113 -5.39 -2.56 -2.15
N ASP A 114 -6.09 -1.74 -1.35
CA ASP A 114 -6.41 -0.36 -1.71
C ASP A 114 -5.14 0.49 -1.58
N VAL A 115 -4.30 0.16 -0.60
CA VAL A 115 -2.92 0.67 -0.51
C VAL A 115 -2.10 0.26 -1.73
N LEU A 116 -2.21 -0.99 -2.19
CA LEU A 116 -1.49 -1.45 -3.38
C LEU A 116 -1.96 -0.72 -4.65
N ALA A 117 -3.27 -0.51 -4.81
CA ALA A 117 -3.84 0.30 -5.89
C ALA A 117 -3.37 1.77 -5.83
N ALA A 118 -3.35 2.35 -4.62
CA ALA A 118 -2.85 3.70 -4.38
C ALA A 118 -1.36 3.84 -4.76
N LEU A 119 -0.53 2.83 -4.51
CA LEU A 119 0.87 2.85 -4.90
C LEU A 119 1.05 2.78 -6.42
N LEU A 120 0.25 1.96 -7.10
CA LEU A 120 0.26 1.91 -8.57
C LEU A 120 -0.12 3.26 -9.18
N SER A 121 -1.15 3.93 -8.65
CA SER A 121 -1.53 5.27 -9.12
C SER A 121 -0.57 6.38 -8.68
N THR A 122 0.28 6.14 -7.67
CA THR A 122 1.25 7.10 -7.15
C THR A 122 2.60 7.03 -7.83
N TYR A 123 3.13 5.82 -8.01
CA TYR A 123 4.47 5.58 -8.54
C TYR A 123 4.47 5.09 -9.99
N GLY A 124 3.32 4.65 -10.51
CA GLY A 124 3.15 4.26 -11.91
C GLY A 124 4.19 3.24 -12.36
N GLU A 125 4.94 3.61 -13.39
CA GLU A 125 5.97 2.78 -14.03
C GLU A 125 7.02 2.26 -13.04
N GLU A 126 7.41 3.02 -12.00
CA GLU A 126 8.39 2.55 -11.02
C GLU A 126 7.83 1.40 -10.16
N MET A 127 6.53 1.41 -9.87
CA MET A 127 5.86 0.30 -9.19
C MET A 127 5.76 -0.92 -10.10
N GLU A 128 5.45 -0.73 -11.39
CA GLU A 128 5.39 -1.81 -12.37
C GLU A 128 6.76 -2.46 -12.60
N LYS A 129 7.81 -1.66 -12.73
CA LYS A 129 9.21 -2.13 -12.81
C LYS A 129 9.59 -2.94 -11.58
N ALA A 130 9.22 -2.47 -10.39
CA ALA A 130 9.52 -3.20 -9.16
C ALA A 130 8.80 -4.55 -9.13
N LEU A 131 7.51 -4.61 -9.46
CA LEU A 131 6.78 -5.88 -9.59
C LEU A 131 7.42 -6.81 -10.64
N ALA A 132 7.78 -6.28 -11.80
CA ALA A 132 8.40 -7.03 -12.88
C ALA A 132 9.79 -7.59 -12.48
N ALA A 133 10.58 -6.83 -11.72
CA ALA A 133 11.85 -7.30 -11.17
C ALA A 133 11.66 -8.50 -10.21
N HIS A 134 10.48 -8.60 -9.60
CA HIS A 134 10.05 -9.73 -8.78
C HIS A 134 9.31 -10.82 -9.58
N GLY A 135 9.25 -10.74 -10.91
CA GLY A 135 8.60 -11.72 -11.77
C GLY A 135 7.07 -11.67 -11.75
N ALA A 136 6.48 -10.55 -11.32
CA ALA A 136 5.04 -10.36 -11.26
C ALA A 136 4.59 -9.17 -12.12
N THR A 137 3.39 -9.28 -12.69
CA THR A 137 2.71 -8.19 -13.40
C THR A 137 1.52 -7.66 -12.61
N VAL A 138 1.10 -6.43 -12.87
CA VAL A 138 -0.13 -5.86 -12.26
C VAL A 138 -1.33 -6.76 -12.51
N ALA A 139 -1.48 -7.28 -13.73
CA ALA A 139 -2.57 -8.18 -14.10
C ALA A 139 -2.56 -9.50 -13.29
N GLU A 140 -1.38 -10.05 -12.96
CA GLU A 140 -1.28 -11.23 -12.10
C GLU A 140 -1.70 -10.95 -10.66
N VAL A 141 -1.28 -9.80 -10.14
CA VAL A 141 -1.67 -9.35 -8.80
C VAL A 141 -3.19 -9.13 -8.74
N GLU A 142 -3.78 -8.47 -9.74
CA GLU A 142 -5.23 -8.28 -9.85
C GLU A 142 -5.98 -9.62 -9.86
N ARG A 143 -5.54 -10.57 -10.69
CA ARG A 143 -6.11 -11.92 -10.74
C ARG A 143 -6.05 -12.60 -9.39
N ARG A 144 -4.93 -12.45 -8.66
CA ARG A 144 -4.73 -13.09 -7.36
C ARG A 144 -5.58 -12.46 -6.26
N LEU A 145 -5.77 -11.15 -6.29
CA LEU A 145 -6.65 -10.41 -5.39
C LEU A 145 -8.14 -10.54 -5.75
N ALA A 146 -8.44 -11.12 -6.92
CA ALA A 146 -9.76 -11.19 -7.50
C ALA A 146 -10.44 -9.81 -7.62
N ARG A 147 -9.65 -8.76 -7.91
CA ARG A 147 -10.15 -7.39 -8.08
C ARG A 147 -9.21 -6.53 -8.93
N PRO A 148 -9.74 -5.53 -9.66
CA PRO A 148 -8.91 -4.54 -10.36
C PRO A 148 -8.17 -3.64 -9.37
N LEU A 149 -6.94 -3.26 -9.71
CA LEU A 149 -6.12 -2.29 -8.98
C LEU A 149 -6.02 -0.97 -9.73
N VAL A 150 -6.14 -1.01 -11.06
CA VAL A 150 -6.14 0.18 -11.91
C VAL A 150 -7.56 0.40 -12.45
N ALA A 151 -8.02 1.65 -12.44
CA ALA A 151 -9.28 2.00 -13.08
C ALA A 151 -9.17 1.75 -14.58
N ARG A 152 -10.04 0.90 -15.13
CA ARG A 152 -10.18 0.75 -16.58
C ARG A 152 -11.08 1.89 -17.06
N GLY A 153 -10.48 2.86 -17.74
CA GLY A 153 -11.21 3.94 -18.42
C GLY A 153 -12.10 3.41 -19.53
#